data_AF-A0A3N4PY76-F1
#
_entry.id   AF-A0A3N4PY76-F1
#
_cell.length_a   1.000
_cell.length_b   1.000
_cell.length_c   1.000
_cell.angle_alpha   90.00
_cell.angle_beta   90.00
_cell.angle_gamma   90.00
#
_symmetry.space_group_name_H-M   'P 1'
#
loop_
_entity.id
_entity.type
_entity.pdbx_description
1 polymer ?
#
loop_
_entity_poly.entity_id
_entity_poly.type
_entity_poly.pdbx_seq_one_letter_code
_entity_poly.pdbx_strand_id
1 'polypeptide(L)'
;MNNHPEAQPDMLDDEIPVHARFTLLPWWIKVFMWIFLVCGGLVPVVFVLSLSGVDVSLALMGLNVEEPFTWEYFLVLGLFLLKGLVSAALLLEKRQAVLLGMIDCFITIPVCIYTGYRSYLSANNSGVSVNFNIEIVLAILFLWKLYKIRYDWENGLPGNQVAA
;
A
#
# COMPACT_ATOMS: atom_id res chain seq x y z
N MET A 1 -60.44 25.47 -14.63
CA MET A 1 -60.27 24.12 -14.08
C MET A 1 -58.87 23.67 -14.46
N ASN A 2 -57.98 23.69 -13.47
CA ASN A 2 -56.62 23.15 -13.55
C ASN A 2 -56.68 21.67 -13.92
N ASN A 3 -55.66 21.17 -14.64
CA ASN A 3 -55.09 19.83 -14.52
C ASN A 3 -53.77 19.83 -15.27
N HIS A 4 -52.76 20.49 -14.69
CA HIS A 4 -51.36 20.18 -14.99
C HIS A 4 -51.00 19.06 -14.02
N PRO A 5 -50.77 17.81 -14.45
CA PRO A 5 -50.01 16.89 -13.64
C PRO A 5 -48.58 17.43 -13.68
N GLU A 6 -48.12 17.85 -12.53
CA GLU A 6 -46.75 18.26 -12.28
C GLU A 6 -45.85 17.09 -12.72
N ALA A 7 -44.94 17.35 -13.65
CA ALA A 7 -43.81 16.46 -13.88
C ALA A 7 -42.98 16.46 -12.60
N GLN A 8 -43.31 15.54 -11.71
CA GLN A 8 -42.54 15.18 -10.53
C GLN A 8 -41.12 14.88 -11.04
N PRO A 9 -40.11 15.70 -10.69
CA PRO A 9 -38.74 15.38 -11.06
C PRO A 9 -38.40 14.09 -10.33
N ASP A 10 -38.15 13.05 -11.12
CA ASP A 10 -37.84 11.72 -10.67
C ASP A 10 -36.70 11.81 -9.66
N MET A 11 -37.05 11.57 -8.39
CA MET A 11 -36.13 11.51 -7.24
C MET A 11 -35.32 10.22 -7.28
N LEU A 12 -34.77 9.90 -8.44
CA LEU A 12 -33.88 8.77 -8.70
C LEU A 12 -32.65 9.35 -9.37
N ASP A 13 -31.70 9.76 -8.55
CA ASP A 13 -30.25 9.65 -8.79
C ASP A 13 -29.46 10.19 -7.57
N ASP A 14 -29.95 9.94 -6.35
CA ASP A 14 -29.05 9.67 -5.22
C ASP A 14 -28.39 8.28 -5.44
N GLU A 15 -27.86 8.06 -6.65
CA GLU A 15 -26.77 7.13 -6.85
C GLU A 15 -25.59 7.73 -6.08
N ILE A 16 -25.57 7.49 -4.76
CA ILE A 16 -24.38 7.70 -3.94
C ILE A 16 -23.26 7.02 -4.72
N PRO A 17 -22.30 7.75 -5.28
CA PRO A 17 -21.38 7.17 -6.24
C PRO A 17 -20.60 6.10 -5.49
N VAL A 18 -20.85 4.84 -5.86
CA VAL A 18 -20.31 3.62 -5.23
C VAL A 18 -18.77 3.55 -5.39
N HIS A 19 -18.15 4.60 -5.96
CA HIS A 19 -16.71 4.77 -6.18
C HIS A 19 -16.16 6.13 -5.67
N ALA A 20 -16.79 6.76 -4.68
CA ALA A 20 -16.30 8.02 -4.12
C ALA A 20 -14.88 7.90 -3.53
N ARG A 21 -14.56 6.76 -2.91
CA ARG A 21 -13.33 6.57 -2.13
C ARG A 21 -12.11 6.32 -3.00
N PHE A 22 -12.23 5.49 -4.03
CA PHE A 22 -11.14 5.24 -4.98
C PHE A 22 -10.73 6.48 -5.78
N THR A 23 -11.61 7.47 -5.89
CA THR A 23 -11.32 8.74 -6.58
C THR A 23 -10.40 9.66 -5.77
N LEU A 24 -10.39 9.54 -4.43
CA LEU A 24 -9.49 10.28 -3.53
C LEU A 24 -8.02 9.86 -3.69
N LEU A 25 -7.80 8.64 -4.19
CA LEU A 25 -6.47 8.08 -4.38
C LEU A 25 -5.83 8.64 -5.66
N PRO A 26 -4.61 9.20 -5.57
CA PRO A 26 -3.85 9.62 -6.72
C PRO A 26 -3.56 8.45 -7.67
N TRP A 27 -3.42 8.76 -8.96
CA TRP A 27 -3.16 7.76 -9.98
C TRP A 27 -1.89 6.94 -9.71
N TRP A 28 -0.83 7.54 -9.16
CA TRP A 28 0.40 6.81 -8.83
C TRP A 28 0.16 5.74 -7.75
N ILE A 29 -0.65 6.02 -6.73
CA ILE A 29 -0.99 5.06 -5.68
C ILE A 29 -1.77 3.89 -6.28
N LYS A 30 -2.66 4.16 -7.25
CA LYS A 30 -3.39 3.12 -7.97
C LYS A 30 -2.46 2.15 -8.68
N VAL A 31 -1.43 2.64 -9.35
CA VAL A 31 -0.41 1.80 -10.00
C VAL A 31 0.35 0.96 -8.96
N PHE A 32 0.82 1.57 -7.87
CA PHE A 32 1.55 0.84 -6.83
C PHE A 32 0.70 -0.23 -6.14
N MET A 33 -0.59 0.03 -5.90
CA MET A 33 -1.50 -0.96 -5.32
C MET A 33 -1.63 -2.19 -6.23
N TRP A 34 -1.75 -2.00 -7.55
CA TRP A 34 -1.79 -3.11 -8.49
C TRP A 34 -0.48 -3.92 -8.50
N ILE A 35 0.67 -3.24 -8.48
CA ILE A 35 1.98 -3.90 -8.41
C ILE A 35 2.08 -4.73 -7.12
N PHE A 36 1.79 -4.14 -5.96
CA PHE A 36 1.87 -4.84 -4.68
C PHE A 36 0.83 -5.95 -4.53
N LEU A 37 -0.34 -5.83 -5.17
CA LEU A 37 -1.31 -6.90 -5.23
C LEU A 37 -0.76 -8.11 -6.00
N VAL A 38 -0.17 -7.87 -7.17
CA VAL A 38 0.44 -8.93 -7.98
C VAL A 38 1.65 -9.54 -7.27
N CYS A 39 2.56 -8.72 -6.76
CA CYS A 39 3.73 -9.19 -6.00
C CYS A 39 3.33 -9.96 -4.73
N GLY A 40 2.34 -9.46 -3.98
CA GLY A 40 1.81 -10.13 -2.80
C GLY A 40 1.10 -11.45 -3.14
N GLY A 41 0.40 -11.52 -4.27
CA GLY A 41 -0.18 -12.75 -4.79
C GLY A 41 0.83 -13.77 -5.31
N LEU A 42 2.02 -13.32 -5.73
CA LEU A 42 3.13 -14.17 -6.15
C LEU A 42 3.91 -14.77 -4.97
N VAL A 43 3.77 -14.23 -3.75
CA VAL A 43 4.41 -14.77 -2.54
C VAL A 43 4.23 -16.28 -2.36
N PRO A 44 3.01 -16.86 -2.38
CA PRO A 44 2.85 -18.31 -2.25
C PRO A 44 3.56 -19.10 -3.35
N VAL A 45 3.63 -18.56 -4.58
CA VAL A 45 4.35 -19.19 -5.69
C VAL A 45 5.86 -19.20 -5.40
N VAL A 46 6.42 -18.05 -5.01
CA VAL A 46 7.82 -17.91 -4.62
C VAL A 46 8.17 -18.82 -3.45
N PHE A 47 7.27 -18.94 -2.47
CA PHE A 47 7.45 -19.82 -1.32
C PHE A 47 7.54 -21.30 -1.74
N VAL A 48 6.67 -21.77 -2.65
CA VAL A 48 6.69 -23.14 -3.18
C VAL A 48 7.93 -23.38 -4.06
N LEU A 49 8.34 -22.41 -4.86
CA LEU A 49 9.57 -22.49 -5.65
C LEU A 49 10.82 -22.57 -4.76
N SER A 50 10.85 -21.80 -3.67
CA SER A 50 11.94 -21.83 -2.69
C SER A 50 12.02 -23.19 -1.98
N LEU A 51 10.88 -23.84 -1.71
CA LEU A 51 10.85 -25.23 -1.22
C LEU A 51 11.41 -26.24 -2.23
N SER A 52 11.38 -25.92 -3.52
CA SER A 52 11.91 -26.77 -4.59
C SER A 52 13.41 -26.59 -4.83
N GLY A 53 14.08 -25.76 -4.01
CA GLY A 53 15.51 -25.47 -4.13
C GLY A 53 15.85 -24.44 -5.21
N VAL A 54 14.89 -23.65 -5.67
CA VAL A 54 15.14 -22.51 -6.56
C VAL A 54 15.50 -21.29 -5.72
N ASP A 55 16.69 -20.76 -5.93
CA ASP A 55 17.14 -19.53 -5.28
C ASP A 55 16.38 -18.33 -5.85
N VAL A 56 15.41 -17.83 -5.09
CA VAL A 56 14.66 -16.61 -5.43
C VAL A 56 15.17 -15.47 -4.56
N SER A 57 15.95 -14.57 -5.17
CA SER A 57 16.36 -13.33 -4.50
C SER A 57 15.15 -12.41 -4.33
N LEU A 58 14.81 -12.12 -3.07
CA LEU A 58 13.85 -11.08 -2.73
C LEU A 58 14.61 -9.86 -2.23
N ALA A 59 14.52 -8.77 -2.99
CA ALA A 59 15.04 -7.47 -2.62
C ALA A 59 13.87 -6.56 -2.20
N LEU A 60 13.71 -6.34 -0.90
CA LEU A 60 12.75 -5.38 -0.35
C LEU A 60 13.36 -4.71 0.88
N MET A 61 13.09 -3.42 1.07
CA MET A 61 13.60 -2.61 2.19
C MET A 61 15.12 -2.49 2.27
N GLY A 62 15.81 -2.64 1.13
CA GLY A 62 17.28 -2.69 1.09
C GLY A 62 17.87 -3.97 1.67
N LEU A 63 17.04 -4.96 2.01
CA LEU A 63 17.45 -6.31 2.34
C LEU A 63 17.43 -7.14 1.06
N ASN A 64 18.59 -7.59 0.60
CA ASN A 64 18.69 -8.62 -0.44
C ASN A 64 18.84 -9.96 0.28
N VAL A 65 17.79 -10.77 0.25
CA VAL A 65 17.83 -12.11 0.85
C VAL A 65 18.07 -13.12 -0.26
N GLU A 66 19.30 -13.61 -0.33
CA GLU A 66 19.73 -14.62 -1.30
C GLU A 66 19.55 -16.05 -0.76
N GLU A 67 19.60 -16.21 0.57
CA GLU A 67 19.46 -17.50 1.23
C GLU A 67 18.00 -17.76 1.63
N PRO A 68 17.34 -18.81 1.07
CA PRO A 68 15.98 -19.18 1.44
C PRO A 68 15.94 -19.72 2.89
N PHE A 69 14.80 -19.53 3.57
CA PHE A 69 14.53 -20.00 4.94
C PHE A 69 15.33 -19.34 6.09
N THR A 70 15.91 -18.17 5.85
CA THR A 70 16.48 -17.32 6.92
C THR A 70 15.41 -16.50 7.64
N TRP A 71 15.73 -15.96 8.83
CA TRP A 71 14.79 -15.10 9.56
C TRP A 71 14.43 -13.85 8.74
N GLU A 72 15.42 -13.29 8.04
CA GLU A 72 15.28 -12.19 7.10
C GLU A 72 14.31 -12.52 5.95
N TYR A 73 14.39 -13.73 5.40
CA TYR A 73 13.51 -14.21 4.33
C TYR A 73 12.04 -14.17 4.76
N PHE A 74 11.72 -14.74 5.93
CA PHE A 74 10.35 -14.76 6.44
C PHE A 74 9.81 -13.35 6.73
N LEU A 75 10.67 -12.45 7.20
CA LEU A 75 10.31 -11.06 7.43
C LEU A 75 9.94 -10.37 6.11
N VAL A 76 10.79 -10.46 5.09
CA VAL A 76 10.52 -9.86 3.76
C VAL A 76 9.27 -10.47 3.13
N LEU A 77 9.10 -11.79 3.22
CA LEU A 77 7.93 -12.50 2.70
C LEU A 77 6.62 -12.03 3.37
N GLY A 78 6.64 -11.91 4.71
CA GLY A 78 5.50 -11.41 5.48
C GLY A 78 5.13 -9.97 5.14
N LEU A 79 6.13 -9.12 4.85
CA LEU A 79 5.90 -7.74 4.43
C LEU A 79 5.32 -7.63 3.02
N PHE A 80 5.75 -8.46 2.08
CA PHE A 80 5.10 -8.53 0.77
C PHE A 80 3.63 -8.93 0.87
N LEU A 81 3.30 -9.90 1.74
CA LEU A 81 1.92 -10.26 2.02
C LEU A 81 1.14 -9.12 2.65
N LEU A 82 1.72 -8.41 3.63
CA LEU A 82 1.08 -7.25 4.25
C LEU A 82 0.80 -6.16 3.21
N LYS A 83 1.75 -5.85 2.33
CA LYS A 83 1.57 -4.87 1.24
C LYS A 83 0.49 -5.29 0.25
N GLY A 84 0.45 -6.57 -0.12
CA GLY A 84 -0.62 -7.13 -0.93
C GLY A 84 -1.99 -7.01 -0.26
N LEU A 85 -2.07 -7.32 1.04
CA LEU A 85 -3.30 -7.22 1.82
C LEU A 85 -3.79 -5.76 1.96
N VAL A 86 -2.89 -4.82 2.23
CA VAL A 86 -3.20 -3.37 2.27
C VAL A 86 -3.73 -2.91 0.92
N SER A 87 -3.07 -3.32 -0.16
CA SER A 87 -3.47 -2.95 -1.53
C SER A 87 -4.84 -3.53 -1.88
N ALA A 88 -5.09 -4.80 -1.53
CA ALA A 88 -6.41 -5.41 -1.67
C ALA A 88 -7.47 -4.70 -0.83
N ALA A 89 -7.15 -4.32 0.41
CA ALA A 89 -8.07 -3.61 1.29
C ALA A 89 -8.43 -2.21 0.76
N LEU A 90 -7.46 -1.50 0.16
CA LEU A 90 -7.67 -0.21 -0.48
C LEU A 90 -8.49 -0.33 -1.77
N LEU A 91 -8.26 -1.36 -2.58
CA LEU A 91 -9.06 -1.65 -3.77
C LEU A 91 -10.50 -2.03 -3.43
N LEU A 92 -10.71 -2.75 -2.33
CA LEU A 92 -12.04 -3.10 -1.81
C LEU A 92 -12.69 -1.98 -0.97
N GLU A 93 -12.11 -0.78 -0.99
CA GLU A 93 -12.61 0.43 -0.31
C GLU A 93 -12.97 0.23 1.18
N LYS A 94 -12.30 -0.71 1.85
CA LYS A 94 -12.61 -1.05 3.24
C LYS A 94 -12.32 0.15 4.16
N ARG A 95 -13.19 0.38 5.16
CA ARG A 95 -12.99 1.44 6.16
C ARG A 95 -11.66 1.28 6.91
N GLN A 96 -11.21 0.04 7.10
CA GLN A 96 -9.94 -0.28 7.75
C GLN A 96 -8.71 -0.19 6.82
N ALA A 97 -8.88 0.07 5.52
CA ALA A 97 -7.77 0.09 4.57
C ALA A 97 -6.73 1.17 4.90
N VAL A 98 -7.18 2.35 5.32
CA VAL A 98 -6.29 3.44 5.75
C VAL A 98 -5.52 3.05 7.02
N LEU A 99 -6.18 2.41 7.99
CA LEU A 99 -5.53 1.93 9.21
C LEU A 99 -4.47 0.87 8.90
N LEU A 100 -4.79 -0.10 8.05
CA LEU A 100 -3.85 -1.14 7.61
C LEU A 100 -2.64 -0.52 6.88
N GLY A 101 -2.86 0.47 6.01
CA GLY A 101 -1.78 1.19 5.34
C GLY A 101 -0.89 1.97 6.30
N MET A 102 -1.47 2.58 7.35
CA MET A 102 -0.69 3.22 8.40
C MET A 102 0.17 2.23 9.19
N ILE A 103 -0.36 1.04 9.48
CA ILE A 103 0.39 -0.04 10.14
C ILE A 103 1.54 -0.51 9.25
N ASP A 104 1.31 -0.70 7.95
CA ASP A 104 2.38 -1.07 7.00
C ASP A 104 3.50 -0.03 6.99
N CYS A 105 3.18 1.27 6.98
CA CYS A 105 4.18 2.33 7.10
C CYS A 105 4.94 2.28 8.43
N PHE A 106 4.23 2.05 9.54
CA PHE A 106 4.83 1.99 10.87
C PHE A 106 5.77 0.78 11.04
N ILE A 107 5.51 -0.33 10.35
CA ILE A 107 6.43 -1.49 10.31
C ILE A 107 7.57 -1.22 9.33
N THR A 108 7.27 -0.60 8.19
CA THR A 108 8.22 -0.40 7.09
C THR A 108 9.35 0.55 7.47
N ILE A 109 9.03 1.66 8.14
CA ILE A 109 10.01 2.69 8.50
C ILE A 109 11.12 2.14 9.42
N PRO A 110 10.81 1.49 10.57
CA PRO A 110 11.83 0.90 11.44
C PRO A 110 12.68 -0.17 10.75
N VAL A 111 12.07 -1.02 9.92
CA VAL A 111 12.81 -2.06 9.21
C VAL A 111 13.81 -1.42 8.26
N CYS A 112 13.39 -0.47 7.42
CA CYS A 112 14.31 0.23 6.52
C CYS A 112 15.43 1.00 7.24
N ILE A 113 15.17 1.53 8.46
CA ILE A 113 16.21 2.15 9.29
C ILE A 113 17.19 1.09 9.79
N TYR A 114 16.69 -0.06 10.26
CA TYR A 114 17.52 -1.17 10.72
C TYR A 114 18.41 -1.74 9.59
N THR A 115 17.85 -1.95 8.39
CA THR A 115 18.60 -2.44 7.22
C THR A 115 19.66 -1.43 6.78
N GLY A 116 19.32 -0.14 6.75
CA GLY A 116 20.26 0.94 6.45
C GLY A 116 21.41 1.01 7.47
N TYR A 117 21.11 0.86 8.77
CA TYR A 117 22.12 0.81 9.82
C TYR A 117 23.05 -0.41 9.69
N ARG A 118 22.51 -1.59 9.39
CA ARG A 118 23.30 -2.81 9.12
C ARG A 118 24.23 -2.61 7.91
N SER A 119 23.72 -2.02 6.84
CA SER A 119 24.50 -1.69 5.64
C SER A 119 25.63 -0.70 5.96
N TYR A 120 25.35 0.33 6.75
CA TYR A 120 26.34 1.31 7.19
C TYR A 120 27.45 0.69 8.05
N LEU A 121 27.09 -0.19 9.00
CA LEU A 121 28.07 -0.86 9.85
C LEU A 121 28.97 -1.82 9.05
N SER A 122 28.42 -2.53 8.07
CA SER A 122 29.18 -3.42 7.17
C SER A 122 30.15 -2.64 6.27
N ALA A 123 29.73 -1.47 5.79
CA ALA A 123 30.48 -0.60 4.90
C ALA A 123 31.78 -0.02 5.51
N ASN A 124 31.93 0.00 6.84
CA ASN A 124 33.17 0.41 7.50
C ASN A 124 34.38 -0.48 7.18
N ASN A 125 34.19 -1.67 6.61
CA ASN A 125 35.28 -2.58 6.22
C ASN A 125 35.65 -2.52 4.72
N SER A 126 34.80 -1.92 3.87
CA SER A 126 35.07 -1.82 2.42
C SER A 126 34.20 -0.77 1.74
N GLY A 127 34.43 0.51 2.07
CA GLY A 127 33.83 1.66 1.37
C GLY A 127 32.36 1.94 1.76
N VAL A 128 32.04 3.22 1.91
CA VAL A 128 30.71 3.69 2.32
C VAL A 128 29.71 3.55 1.16
N SER A 129 28.96 2.44 1.11
CA SER A 129 27.76 2.32 0.27
C SER A 129 26.51 2.70 1.07
N VAL A 130 26.13 3.98 1.08
CA VAL A 130 24.85 4.40 1.65
C VAL A 130 23.73 4.06 0.68
N ASN A 131 23.08 2.91 0.89
CA ASN A 131 21.86 2.56 0.17
C ASN A 131 20.69 3.34 0.76
N PHE A 132 20.40 4.53 0.21
CA PHE A 132 19.17 5.24 0.52
C PHE A 132 17.99 4.46 -0.06
N ASN A 133 17.27 3.77 0.82
CA ASN A 133 16.10 3.00 0.43
C ASN A 133 14.97 3.96 0.01
N ILE A 134 14.70 4.00 -1.30
CA ILE A 134 13.61 4.80 -1.90
C ILE A 134 12.26 4.43 -1.25
N GLU A 135 12.14 3.22 -0.72
CA GLU A 135 11.00 2.76 0.08
C GLU A 135 10.66 3.63 1.28
N ILE A 136 11.62 4.25 1.97
CA ILE A 136 11.32 5.17 3.09
C ILE A 136 10.60 6.41 2.55
N VAL A 137 11.10 6.99 1.45
CA VAL A 137 10.50 8.17 0.83
C VAL A 137 9.09 7.85 0.33
N LEU A 138 8.92 6.71 -0.34
CA LEU A 138 7.62 6.20 -0.78
C LEU A 138 6.66 5.98 0.40
N ALA A 139 7.12 5.37 1.50
CA ALA A 139 6.32 5.12 2.69
C ALA A 139 5.86 6.42 3.36
N ILE A 140 6.75 7.42 3.47
CA ILE A 140 6.40 8.73 4.04
C ILE A 140 5.39 9.47 3.15
N LEU A 141 5.62 9.51 1.84
CA LEU A 141 4.69 10.13 0.89
C LEU A 141 3.31 9.45 0.92
N PHE A 142 3.30 8.12 0.99
CA PHE A 142 2.09 7.32 1.10
C PHE A 142 1.37 7.57 2.43
N LEU A 143 2.08 7.58 3.56
CA LEU A 143 1.53 7.87 4.88
C LEU A 143 0.92 9.27 4.94
N TRP A 144 1.62 10.28 4.43
CA TRP A 144 1.12 11.65 4.40
C TRP A 144 -0.18 11.75 3.58
N LYS A 145 -0.24 11.07 2.43
CA LYS A 145 -1.44 11.06 1.60
C LYS A 145 -2.59 10.31 2.29
N LEU A 146 -2.34 9.14 2.87
CA LEU A 146 -3.33 8.37 3.62
C LEU A 146 -3.88 9.15 4.81
N TYR A 147 -3.02 9.84 5.54
CA TYR A 147 -3.43 10.68 6.67
C TYR A 147 -4.33 11.83 6.20
N LYS A 148 -3.98 12.48 5.08
CA LYS A 148 -4.78 13.58 4.52
C LYS A 148 -6.18 13.12 4.09
N ILE A 149 -6.30 11.95 3.44
CA ILE A 149 -7.59 11.44 2.96
C ILE A 149 -8.37 10.66 4.02
N ARG A 150 -7.79 10.42 5.20
CA ARG A 150 -8.39 9.59 6.25
C ARG A 150 -9.78 10.08 6.64
N TYR A 151 -9.93 11.39 6.85
CA TYR A 151 -11.20 11.99 7.26
C TYR A 151 -12.27 11.80 6.17
N ASP A 152 -11.93 12.10 4.92
CA ASP A 152 -12.84 11.95 3.78
C ASP A 152 -13.20 10.47 3.54
N TRP A 153 -12.23 9.56 3.71
CA TRP A 153 -12.40 8.12 3.57
C TRP A 153 -13.30 7.52 4.65
N GLU A 154 -13.15 7.97 5.89
CA GLU A 154 -13.94 7.50 7.04
C GLU A 154 -15.39 8.00 6.99
N ASN A 155 -15.60 9.21 6.47
CA ASN A 155 -16.91 9.85 6.34
C ASN A 155 -17.63 9.53 5.01
N GLY A 156 -16.94 8.92 4.04
CA GLY A 156 -17.54 8.54 2.75
C GLY A 156 -18.01 9.72 1.90
N LEU A 157 -17.47 10.92 2.13
CA LEU A 157 -17.90 12.14 1.44
C LEU A 157 -17.39 12.12 -0.02
N PRO A 158 -18.23 12.47 -1.02
CA PRO A 158 -17.78 12.65 -2.39
C PRO A 158 -16.82 13.84 -2.47
N GLY A 159 -15.70 13.66 -3.16
CA GLY A 159 -14.55 14.59 -3.17
C GLY A 159 -14.79 16.01 -3.70
N ASN A 160 -16.04 16.42 -3.97
CA ASN A 160 -16.38 17.79 -4.39
C ASN A 160 -16.63 18.78 -3.23
N GLN A 161 -16.80 18.29 -1.99
CA GLN A 161 -17.16 19.11 -0.83
C GLN A 161 -15.94 19.63 -0.04
N VAL A 162 -14.71 19.32 -0.48
CA VAL A 162 -13.47 19.66 0.26
C VAL A 162 -12.81 20.95 -0.27
N ALA A 163 -13.44 21.63 -1.23
CA ALA A 163 -12.92 22.85 -1.86
C ALA A 163 -13.84 24.08 -1.68
N ALA A 164 -14.75 24.06 -0.72
CA ALA A 164 -15.59 25.21 -0.34
C ALA A 164 -15.12 25.83 0.98
#